data_AF-A0A1Y1MVB5-F1
#
_entry.id   AF-A0A1Y1MVB5-F1
#
_cell.length_a   1.000
_cell.length_b   1.000
_cell.length_c   1.000
_cell.angle_alpha   90.00
_cell.angle_beta   90.00
_cell.angle_gamma   90.00
#
_symmetry.space_group_name_H-M   'P 1'
#
loop_
_entity.id
_entity.type
_entity.pdbx_description
1 polymer ?
#
loop_
_entity_poly.entity_id
_entity_poly.type
_entity_poly.pdbx_seq_one_letter_code
_entity_poly.pdbx_strand_id
1 'polypeptide(L)'
;AYTPETYLQHMSNAVGISFRTRPIPHCGDFTGSNEIWKESQTKYRNLRDDKFTIAMQTYRRPKELNDTLHALLSEKIPSLTEVVVVWNDVENAPPPNYQSKHGVPVRYRHSKENSLNQKLWPDPAYKTQAIFLSDDDIYYKPKDLEFVFQTWRKFGRRRMTGGFTRCADRDADGGWKYTGCSTEEGQDYYNM
;
A
#
# COMPACT_ATOMS: atom_id res chain seq x y z
N ALA A 1 19.34 24.04 -2.29
CA ALA A 1 18.37 23.59 -3.31
C ALA A 1 18.50 22.09 -3.45
N TYR A 2 17.42 21.34 -3.23
CA TYR A 2 17.42 19.88 -3.28
C TYR A 2 17.24 19.44 -4.73
N THR A 3 18.28 18.88 -5.36
CA THR A 3 18.26 18.40 -6.74
C THR A 3 18.27 16.86 -6.75
N PRO A 4 17.13 16.19 -7.05
CA PRO A 4 17.00 14.74 -7.03
C PRO A 4 17.99 13.99 -7.96
N GLU A 5 18.51 14.68 -8.96
CA GLU A 5 19.45 14.17 -9.96
C GLU A 5 20.78 13.69 -9.35
N THR A 6 21.26 14.38 -8.31
CA THR A 6 22.51 14.01 -7.64
C THR A 6 22.40 12.70 -6.87
N TYR A 7 21.23 12.38 -6.32
CA TYR A 7 21.02 11.14 -5.54
C TYR A 7 20.92 9.90 -6.45
N LEU A 8 20.31 10.05 -7.63
CA LEU A 8 20.17 8.97 -8.61
C LEU A 8 21.50 8.58 -9.25
N GLN A 9 22.41 9.54 -9.48
CA GLN A 9 23.77 9.26 -9.97
C GLN A 9 24.63 8.50 -8.94
N HIS A 10 24.41 8.71 -7.65
CA HIS A 10 25.14 7.98 -6.61
C HIS A 10 24.73 6.49 -6.54
N MET A 11 23.48 6.16 -6.88
CA MET A 11 23.01 4.76 -6.89
C MET A 11 23.47 3.98 -8.14
N SER A 12 23.67 4.63 -9.29
CA SER A 12 24.07 3.96 -10.52
C SER A 12 25.52 3.46 -10.51
N ASN A 13 26.40 4.10 -9.73
CA ASN A 13 27.83 3.78 -9.73
C ASN A 13 28.20 2.62 -8.78
N ALA A 14 27.32 2.27 -7.83
CA ALA A 14 27.58 1.21 -6.84
C ALA A 14 27.19 -0.19 -7.33
N VAL A 15 26.36 -0.28 -8.37
CA VAL A 15 25.83 -1.54 -8.89
C VAL A 15 26.12 -1.52 -10.38
N GLY A 16 27.10 -2.28 -10.85
CA GLY A 16 27.51 -2.39 -12.27
C GLY A 16 26.44 -2.95 -13.23
N ILE A 17 25.16 -2.73 -12.91
CA ILE A 17 24.01 -2.95 -13.75
C ILE A 17 23.73 -1.63 -14.47
N SER A 18 23.80 -1.65 -15.81
CA SER A 18 23.26 -0.57 -16.63
C SER A 18 21.75 -0.53 -16.41
N PHE A 19 21.31 0.23 -15.40
CA PHE A 19 19.94 0.70 -15.36
C PHE A 19 19.79 1.62 -16.56
N ARG A 20 19.16 1.11 -17.64
CA ARG A 20 18.56 2.02 -18.61
C ARG A 20 17.58 2.87 -17.82
N THR A 21 17.98 4.10 -17.52
CA THR A 21 17.08 5.14 -17.02
C THR A 21 16.05 5.33 -18.12
N ARG A 22 14.98 4.52 -18.09
CA ARG A 22 13.77 4.90 -18.79
C ARG A 22 13.35 6.20 -18.13
N PRO A 23 13.16 7.29 -18.89
CA PRO A 23 12.53 8.48 -18.34
C PRO A 23 11.30 8.01 -17.57
N ILE A 24 11.17 8.41 -16.30
CA ILE A 24 9.91 8.22 -15.59
C ILE A 24 8.85 8.80 -16.54
N PRO A 25 7.88 8.01 -17.01
CA PRO A 25 6.87 8.52 -17.91
C PRO A 25 6.32 9.79 -17.28
N HIS A 26 6.33 10.90 -18.01
CA HIS A 26 5.77 12.15 -17.52
C HIS A 26 4.37 11.84 -16.95
N CYS A 27 4.21 11.97 -15.64
CA CYS A 27 2.92 11.83 -14.99
C CYS A 27 2.08 13.05 -15.36
N GLY A 28 1.55 13.10 -16.58
CA GLY A 28 0.93 14.31 -17.12
C GLY A 28 1.87 15.52 -17.09
N ASP A 29 1.28 16.71 -16.95
CA ASP A 29 1.98 18.01 -16.99
C ASP A 29 2.60 18.43 -15.64
N PHE A 30 2.73 17.50 -14.68
CA PHE A 30 3.27 17.83 -13.35
C PHE A 30 4.79 18.01 -13.39
N THR A 31 5.25 19.04 -12.68
CA THR A 31 6.66 19.44 -12.58
C THR A 31 7.39 18.85 -11.37
N GLY A 32 6.67 18.23 -10.42
CA GLY A 32 7.28 17.58 -9.26
C GLY A 32 6.30 16.96 -8.26
N SER A 33 6.85 16.30 -7.24
CA SER A 33 6.08 15.55 -6.22
C SER A 33 5.14 16.43 -5.38
N ASN A 34 5.51 17.68 -5.12
CA ASN A 34 4.67 18.62 -4.37
C ASN A 34 3.37 18.97 -5.13
N GLU A 35 3.46 19.10 -6.46
CA GLU A 35 2.32 19.38 -7.31
C GLU A 35 1.38 18.16 -7.37
N ILE A 36 1.95 16.97 -7.60
CA ILE A 36 1.21 15.70 -7.57
C ILE A 36 0.50 15.52 -6.23
N TRP A 37 1.19 15.80 -5.12
CA TRP A 37 0.60 15.74 -3.79
C TRP A 37 -0.57 16.72 -3.66
N LYS A 38 -0.38 18.00 -4.00
CA LYS A 38 -1.44 19.02 -3.90
C LYS A 38 -2.67 18.66 -4.75
N GLU A 39 -2.46 18.16 -5.96
CA GLU A 39 -3.55 17.72 -6.84
C GLU A 39 -4.27 16.50 -6.28
N SER A 40 -3.53 15.52 -5.73
CA SER A 40 -4.14 14.37 -5.06
C SER A 40 -5.02 14.78 -3.87
N GLN A 41 -4.55 15.74 -3.05
CA GLN A 41 -5.33 16.25 -1.92
C GLN A 41 -6.61 16.91 -2.40
N THR A 42 -6.54 17.69 -3.48
CA THR A 42 -7.71 18.36 -4.08
C THR A 42 -8.70 17.34 -4.65
N LYS A 43 -8.21 16.35 -5.39
CA LYS A 43 -9.02 15.30 -6.03
C LYS A 43 -9.80 14.47 -5.01
N TYR A 44 -9.18 14.14 -3.88
CA TYR A 44 -9.76 13.21 -2.89
C TYR A 44 -10.34 13.91 -1.66
N ARG A 45 -10.35 15.25 -1.60
CA ARG A 45 -10.82 16.03 -0.43
C ARG A 45 -12.26 15.73 0.01
N ASN A 46 -13.11 15.32 -0.93
CA ASN A 46 -14.53 15.04 -0.68
C ASN A 46 -14.79 13.59 -0.25
N LEU A 47 -13.79 12.71 -0.28
CA LEU A 47 -13.91 11.36 0.24
C LEU A 47 -13.96 11.38 1.76
N ARG A 48 -14.55 10.34 2.35
CA ARG A 48 -14.66 10.21 3.80
C ARG A 48 -13.30 10.02 4.45
N ASP A 49 -13.06 10.74 5.53
CA ASP A 49 -11.81 10.68 6.29
C ASP A 49 -11.98 10.11 7.71
N ASP A 50 -13.21 9.73 8.04
CA ASP A 50 -13.62 9.06 9.28
C ASP A 50 -13.69 7.54 9.12
N LYS A 51 -13.46 7.03 7.91
CA LYS A 51 -13.46 5.61 7.53
C LYS A 51 -12.27 5.24 6.65
N PHE A 52 -12.10 3.94 6.45
CA PHE A 52 -11.11 3.38 5.53
C PHE A 52 -11.69 2.26 4.67
N THR A 53 -10.98 1.98 3.58
CA THR A 53 -11.21 0.84 2.69
C THR A 53 -10.00 -0.09 2.75
N ILE A 54 -10.23 -1.40 2.74
CA ILE A 54 -9.14 -2.38 2.58
C ILE A 54 -8.99 -2.71 1.10
N ALA A 55 -7.77 -2.67 0.58
CA ALA A 55 -7.43 -3.20 -0.73
C ALA A 55 -6.50 -4.40 -0.54
N MET A 56 -6.99 -5.59 -0.89
CA MET A 56 -6.30 -6.86 -0.67
C MET A 56 -6.08 -7.56 -1.99
N GLN A 57 -4.85 -7.90 -2.33
CA GLN A 57 -4.55 -8.58 -3.59
C GLN A 57 -4.44 -10.09 -3.41
N THR A 58 -4.94 -10.86 -4.37
CA THR A 58 -4.74 -12.31 -4.42
C THR A 58 -4.39 -12.78 -5.82
N TYR A 59 -3.67 -13.90 -5.92
CA TYR A 59 -3.41 -14.62 -7.16
C TYR A 59 -3.41 -16.13 -6.87
N ARG A 60 -4.42 -16.87 -7.36
CA ARG A 60 -4.51 -18.34 -7.27
C ARG A 60 -4.34 -18.91 -5.85
N ARG A 61 -4.74 -18.16 -4.83
CA ARG A 61 -4.69 -18.53 -3.41
C ARG A 61 -6.06 -18.44 -2.75
N PRO A 62 -7.07 -19.19 -3.24
CA PRO A 62 -8.44 -19.08 -2.75
C PRO A 62 -8.57 -19.46 -1.27
N LYS A 63 -7.74 -20.38 -0.77
CA LYS A 63 -7.77 -20.80 0.63
C LYS A 63 -7.26 -19.68 1.53
N GLU A 64 -6.09 -19.12 1.23
CA GLU A 64 -5.46 -18.05 2.00
C GLU A 64 -6.35 -16.81 2.01
N LEU A 65 -6.84 -16.39 0.83
CA LEU A 65 -7.80 -15.30 0.72
C LEU A 65 -9.03 -15.54 1.60
N ASN A 66 -9.60 -16.74 1.52
CA ASN A 66 -10.80 -17.08 2.27
C ASN A 66 -10.53 -17.03 3.78
N ASP A 67 -9.45 -17.65 4.25
CA ASP A 67 -9.06 -17.67 5.66
C ASP A 67 -8.80 -16.25 6.18
N THR A 68 -8.10 -15.42 5.40
CA THR A 68 -7.82 -14.03 5.75
C THR A 68 -9.09 -13.18 5.81
N LEU A 69 -10.00 -13.31 4.83
CA LEU A 69 -11.31 -12.63 4.86
C LEU A 69 -12.17 -13.08 6.05
N HIS A 70 -12.16 -14.38 6.38
CA HIS A 70 -12.89 -14.91 7.53
C HIS A 70 -12.36 -14.35 8.85
N ALA A 71 -11.05 -14.30 9.03
CA ALA A 71 -10.43 -13.72 10.21
C ALA A 71 -10.70 -12.22 10.31
N LEU A 72 -10.49 -11.48 9.21
CA LEU A 72 -10.67 -10.04 9.10
C LEU A 72 -12.10 -9.58 9.38
N LEU A 73 -13.09 -10.35 8.90
CA LEU A 73 -14.52 -10.00 8.98
C LEU A 73 -15.25 -10.80 10.08
N SER A 74 -14.49 -11.41 10.99
CA SER A 74 -15.03 -12.17 12.13
C SER A 74 -15.80 -11.29 13.12
N GLU A 75 -15.37 -10.04 13.31
CA GLU A 75 -16.00 -9.02 14.15
C GLU A 75 -16.28 -7.74 13.36
N LYS A 76 -17.16 -6.90 13.89
CA LYS A 76 -17.45 -5.59 13.29
C LYS A 76 -16.24 -4.67 13.47
N ILE A 77 -15.73 -4.11 12.38
CA ILE A 77 -14.74 -3.03 12.40
C ILE A 77 -15.49 -1.71 12.16
N PRO A 78 -15.67 -0.86 13.19
CA PRO A 78 -16.53 0.32 13.10
C PRO A 78 -16.19 1.27 11.93
N SER A 79 -14.92 1.43 11.61
CA SER A 79 -14.49 2.34 10.55
C SER A 79 -14.22 1.72 9.17
N LEU A 80 -14.43 0.42 9.00
CA LEU A 80 -14.31 -0.23 7.71
C LEU A 80 -15.53 0.06 6.83
N THR A 81 -15.32 0.57 5.62
CA THR A 81 -16.39 0.84 4.64
C THR A 81 -16.60 -0.32 3.67
N GLU A 82 -15.52 -0.88 3.12
CA GLU A 82 -15.56 -1.98 2.16
C GLU A 82 -14.21 -2.71 2.15
N VAL A 83 -14.22 -3.95 1.69
CA VAL A 83 -13.02 -4.69 1.27
C VAL A 83 -13.05 -4.84 -0.24
N VAL A 84 -11.98 -4.42 -0.89
CA VAL A 84 -11.78 -4.59 -2.34
C VAL A 84 -10.71 -5.65 -2.55
N VAL A 85 -11.13 -6.81 -3.03
CA VAL A 85 -10.24 -7.90 -3.41
C VAL A 85 -9.76 -7.65 -4.84
N VAL A 86 -8.49 -7.32 -4.99
CA VAL A 86 -7.82 -7.14 -6.27
C VAL A 86 -7.45 -8.52 -6.80
N TRP A 87 -8.22 -8.97 -7.79
CA TRP A 87 -8.15 -10.31 -8.35
C TRP A 87 -7.16 -10.34 -9.52
N ASN A 88 -5.96 -10.86 -9.27
CA ASN A 88 -4.89 -10.89 -10.26
C ASN A 88 -4.90 -12.13 -11.15
N ASP A 89 -5.80 -13.09 -10.94
CA ASP A 89 -5.95 -14.20 -11.87
C ASP A 89 -6.74 -13.73 -13.10
N VAL A 90 -6.01 -13.22 -14.09
CA VAL A 90 -6.58 -12.64 -15.32
C VAL A 90 -7.36 -13.68 -16.14
N GLU A 91 -6.92 -14.93 -16.07
CA GLU A 91 -7.48 -16.04 -16.84
C GLU A 91 -8.81 -16.54 -16.27
N ASN A 92 -9.03 -16.39 -14.96
CA ASN A 92 -10.20 -16.91 -14.26
C ASN A 92 -11.09 -15.77 -13.77
N ALA A 93 -12.40 -15.93 -13.89
CA ALA A 93 -13.34 -14.97 -13.33
C ALA A 93 -13.23 -14.92 -11.79
N PRO A 94 -13.30 -13.74 -11.16
CA PRO A 94 -13.38 -13.65 -9.72
C PRO A 94 -14.71 -14.25 -9.20
N PRO A 95 -14.75 -14.63 -7.91
CA PRO A 95 -16.02 -14.91 -7.24
C PRO A 95 -16.98 -13.71 -7.30
N PRO A 96 -18.29 -13.93 -7.12
CA PRO A 96 -19.25 -12.83 -7.03
C PRO A 96 -19.00 -11.97 -5.79
N ASN A 97 -19.32 -10.68 -5.91
CA ASN A 97 -19.34 -9.77 -4.77
C ASN A 97 -20.35 -10.24 -3.73
N TYR A 98 -20.06 -9.98 -2.45
CA TYR A 98 -20.96 -10.35 -1.36
C TYR A 98 -20.93 -9.32 -0.23
N GLN A 99 -21.83 -9.46 0.74
CA GLN A 99 -21.84 -8.67 1.95
C GLN A 99 -21.53 -9.57 3.14
N SER A 100 -20.58 -9.16 3.98
CA SER A 100 -20.25 -9.89 5.21
C SER A 100 -21.40 -9.89 6.22
N LYS A 101 -21.33 -10.77 7.22
CA LYS A 101 -22.30 -10.84 8.32
C LYS A 101 -22.48 -9.52 9.10
N HIS A 102 -21.48 -8.63 9.04
CA HIS A 102 -21.49 -7.32 9.71
C HIS A 102 -21.86 -6.17 8.77
N GLY A 103 -22.33 -6.47 7.56
CA GLY A 103 -22.78 -5.47 6.59
C GLY A 103 -21.66 -4.82 5.74
N VAL A 104 -20.41 -5.24 5.90
CA VAL A 104 -19.29 -4.73 5.08
C VAL A 104 -19.33 -5.39 3.69
N PRO A 105 -19.42 -4.62 2.59
CA PRO A 105 -19.33 -5.16 1.23
C PRO A 105 -17.92 -5.67 0.93
N VAL A 106 -17.84 -6.81 0.26
CA VAL A 106 -16.62 -7.39 -0.31
C VAL A 106 -16.77 -7.42 -1.82
N ARG A 107 -15.96 -6.61 -2.50
CA ARG A 107 -16.01 -6.42 -3.95
C ARG A 107 -14.73 -6.96 -4.59
N TYR A 108 -14.89 -7.82 -5.59
CA TYR A 108 -13.79 -8.26 -6.42
C TYR A 108 -13.57 -7.29 -7.58
N ARG A 109 -12.33 -6.85 -7.75
CA ARG A 109 -11.88 -6.03 -8.88
C ARG A 109 -10.94 -6.86 -9.73
N HIS A 110 -11.38 -7.22 -10.94
CA HIS A 110 -10.56 -7.96 -11.88
C HIS A 110 -9.44 -7.08 -12.41
N SER A 111 -8.19 -7.53 -12.23
CA SER A 111 -7.02 -6.84 -12.74
C SER A 111 -6.83 -7.08 -14.23
N LYS A 112 -6.19 -6.13 -14.92
CA LYS A 112 -5.86 -6.25 -16.35
C LYS A 112 -4.65 -7.16 -16.61
N GLU A 113 -3.81 -7.34 -15.61
CA GLU A 113 -2.57 -8.12 -15.65
C GLU A 113 -2.28 -8.69 -14.25
N ASN A 114 -1.49 -9.76 -14.18
CA ASN A 114 -0.98 -10.25 -12.91
C ASN A 114 0.26 -9.44 -12.50
N SER A 115 0.08 -8.42 -11.67
CA SER A 115 1.15 -7.54 -11.20
C SER A 115 0.93 -7.13 -9.75
N LEU A 116 2.01 -7.09 -8.95
CA LEU A 116 1.95 -6.62 -7.56
C LEU A 116 1.50 -5.16 -7.44
N ASN A 117 1.64 -4.38 -8.52
CA ASN A 117 1.21 -3.00 -8.57
C ASN A 117 -0.32 -2.86 -8.70
N GLN A 118 -1.06 -3.96 -8.92
CA GLN A 118 -2.49 -3.89 -9.14
C GLN A 118 -3.24 -3.31 -7.93
N LYS A 119 -2.80 -3.59 -6.69
CA LYS A 119 -3.37 -2.97 -5.49
C LYS A 119 -3.07 -1.47 -5.32
N LEU A 120 -2.10 -0.92 -6.04
CA LEU A 120 -1.69 0.49 -5.96
C LEU A 120 -2.47 1.39 -6.94
N TRP A 121 -3.15 0.81 -7.92
CA TRP A 121 -3.93 1.61 -8.87
C TRP A 121 -5.14 2.29 -8.21
N PRO A 122 -5.37 3.58 -8.48
CA PRO A 122 -6.57 4.28 -8.01
C PRO A 122 -7.85 3.55 -8.43
N ASP A 123 -8.76 3.34 -7.48
CA ASP A 123 -10.11 2.86 -7.77
C ASP A 123 -11.08 4.05 -7.73
N PRO A 124 -11.79 4.36 -8.82
CA PRO A 124 -12.79 5.42 -8.81
C PRO A 124 -14.00 5.12 -7.90
N ALA A 125 -14.20 3.85 -7.53
CA ALA A 125 -15.27 3.45 -6.62
C ALA A 125 -14.92 3.61 -5.13
N TYR A 126 -13.66 3.92 -4.79
CA TYR A 126 -13.28 4.19 -3.40
C TYR A 126 -14.02 5.41 -2.85
N LYS A 127 -14.49 5.27 -1.61
CA LYS A 127 -15.28 6.30 -0.89
C LYS A 127 -14.52 6.93 0.28
N THR A 128 -13.30 6.49 0.53
CA THR A 128 -12.51 6.82 1.71
C THR A 128 -11.14 7.38 1.32
N GLN A 129 -10.62 8.32 2.11
CA GLN A 129 -9.27 8.86 1.94
C GLN A 129 -8.19 7.88 2.42
N ALA A 130 -8.54 7.03 3.39
CA ALA A 130 -7.63 6.05 3.97
C ALA A 130 -7.80 4.69 3.28
N ILE A 131 -6.71 4.18 2.70
CA ILE A 131 -6.66 2.84 2.11
C ILE A 131 -5.69 1.99 2.92
N PHE A 132 -6.17 0.86 3.44
CA PHE A 132 -5.34 -0.15 4.06
C PHE A 132 -4.95 -1.20 3.02
N LEU A 133 -3.67 -1.18 2.62
CA LEU A 133 -3.12 -2.17 1.69
C LEU A 133 -2.76 -3.43 2.48
N SER A 134 -3.32 -4.58 2.08
CA SER A 134 -3.07 -5.88 2.73
C SER A 134 -2.73 -6.94 1.69
N ASP A 135 -2.02 -7.96 2.14
CA ASP A 135 -1.88 -9.22 1.41
C ASP A 135 -2.96 -10.22 1.87
N ASP A 136 -3.18 -11.28 1.10
CA ASP A 136 -4.20 -12.32 1.32
C ASP A 136 -3.76 -13.43 2.29
N ASP A 137 -2.59 -13.30 2.91
CA ASP A 137 -2.00 -14.25 3.85
C ASP A 137 -1.53 -13.59 5.16
N ILE A 138 -1.91 -12.33 5.40
CA ILE A 138 -1.61 -11.58 6.63
C ILE A 138 -2.87 -11.40 7.47
N TYR A 139 -2.83 -11.93 8.69
CA TYR A 139 -3.95 -11.93 9.61
C TYR A 139 -3.86 -10.76 10.59
N TYR A 140 -4.85 -9.86 10.53
CA TYR A 140 -5.05 -8.80 11.51
C TYR A 140 -6.30 -9.06 12.34
N LYS A 141 -6.24 -8.81 13.65
CA LYS A 141 -7.46 -8.83 14.46
C LYS A 141 -8.31 -7.61 14.11
N PRO A 142 -9.64 -7.74 14.00
CA PRO A 142 -10.53 -6.63 13.68
C PRO A 142 -10.34 -5.38 14.57
N LYS A 143 -10.14 -5.59 15.88
CA LYS A 143 -9.90 -4.52 16.86
C LYS A 143 -8.58 -3.78 16.63
N ASP A 144 -7.54 -4.48 16.17
CA ASP A 144 -6.24 -3.89 15.92
C ASP A 144 -6.31 -2.97 14.70
N LEU A 145 -7.10 -3.31 13.67
CA LEU A 145 -7.31 -2.44 12.51
C LEU A 145 -8.05 -1.16 12.87
N GLU A 146 -9.05 -1.24 13.74
CA GLU A 146 -9.72 -0.04 14.25
C GLU A 146 -8.74 0.85 15.03
N PHE A 147 -7.96 0.26 15.92
CA PHE A 147 -6.93 0.97 16.69
C PHE A 147 -5.89 1.64 15.78
N VAL A 148 -5.35 0.92 14.80
CA VAL A 148 -4.36 1.43 13.83
C VAL A 148 -4.96 2.56 13.01
N PHE A 149 -6.20 2.42 12.54
CA PHE A 149 -6.87 3.47 11.80
C PHE A 149 -7.04 4.75 12.62
N GLN A 150 -7.50 4.66 13.86
CA GLN A 150 -7.62 5.85 14.72
C GLN A 150 -6.25 6.47 15.03
N THR A 151 -5.22 5.65 15.21
CA THR A 151 -3.83 6.10 15.40
C THR A 151 -3.33 6.85 14.16
N TRP A 152 -3.55 6.30 12.96
CA TRP A 152 -3.21 6.96 11.70
C TRP A 152 -3.97 8.29 11.55
N ARG A 153 -5.26 8.34 11.87
CA ARG A 153 -6.04 9.59 11.81
C ARG A 153 -5.48 10.67 12.74
N LYS A 154 -4.99 10.29 13.92
CA LYS A 154 -4.52 11.25 14.92
C LYS A 154 -3.08 11.70 14.66
N PHE A 155 -2.21 10.80 14.22
CA PHE A 155 -0.76 11.05 14.20
C PHE A 155 -0.10 10.84 12.83
N GLY A 156 -0.75 10.10 11.93
CA GLY A 156 -0.14 9.53 10.72
C GLY A 156 -0.76 9.96 9.40
N ARG A 157 -1.73 10.88 9.35
CA ARG A 157 -2.52 11.18 8.12
C ARG A 157 -1.70 11.53 6.87
N ARG A 158 -0.46 11.98 7.03
CA ARG A 158 0.47 12.33 5.94
C ARG A 158 1.68 11.39 5.85
N ARG A 159 1.57 10.20 6.43
CA ARG A 159 2.63 9.19 6.52
C ARG A 159 2.02 7.80 6.33
N MET A 160 2.87 6.83 6.02
CA MET A 160 2.49 5.42 6.11
C MET A 160 2.42 5.01 7.59
N THR A 161 1.47 4.16 7.93
CA THR A 161 1.35 3.54 9.25
C THR A 161 1.10 2.05 9.04
N GLY A 162 1.93 1.20 9.63
CA GLY A 162 1.87 -0.24 9.45
C GLY A 162 2.59 -0.97 10.59
N GLY A 163 2.41 -2.29 10.64
CA GLY A 163 2.99 -3.15 11.68
C GLY A 163 4.32 -3.82 11.31
N PHE A 164 4.78 -3.67 10.06
CA PHE A 164 6.00 -4.31 9.57
C PHE A 164 7.02 -3.24 9.19
N THR A 165 7.95 -2.97 10.09
CA THR A 165 9.03 -2.01 9.83
C THR A 165 10.16 -2.68 9.06
N ARG A 166 10.69 -1.94 8.09
CA ARG A 166 11.87 -2.33 7.31
C ARG A 166 12.79 -1.14 7.21
N CYS A 167 14.08 -1.43 7.15
CA CYS A 167 15.10 -0.41 7.16
C CYS A 167 16.08 -0.62 6.00
N ALA A 168 16.78 0.46 5.66
CA ALA A 168 17.92 0.42 4.77
C ALA A 168 19.18 0.71 5.58
N ASP A 169 20.13 -0.21 5.51
CA ASP A 169 21.44 -0.10 6.11
C ASP A 169 22.52 0.10 5.04
N ARG A 170 23.67 0.64 5.43
CA ARG A 170 24.79 0.86 4.52
C ARG A 170 25.87 -0.17 4.82
N ASP A 171 26.27 -0.93 3.80
CA ASP A 171 27.36 -1.88 3.94
C ASP A 171 28.74 -1.19 3.95
N ALA A 172 29.78 -1.96 4.26
CA ALA A 172 31.16 -1.47 4.34
C ALA A 172 31.70 -0.92 3.01
N ASP A 173 31.15 -1.37 1.89
CA ASP A 173 31.54 -0.93 0.54
C ASP A 173 30.75 0.32 0.10
N GLY A 174 29.86 0.82 0.95
CA GLY A 174 29.04 2.00 0.72
C GLY A 174 27.73 1.73 -0.03
N GLY A 175 27.42 0.46 -0.30
CA GLY A 175 26.17 -0.02 -0.89
C GLY A 175 25.00 0.01 0.10
N TRP A 176 23.78 -0.06 -0.43
CA TRP A 176 22.54 -0.10 0.36
C TRP A 176 22.04 -1.52 0.50
N LYS A 177 21.74 -1.92 1.73
CA LYS A 177 21.18 -3.22 2.10
C LYS A 177 19.79 -3.04 2.71
N TYR A 178 18.83 -3.82 2.23
CA TYR A 178 17.50 -3.87 2.82
C TYR A 178 17.45 -4.87 3.98
N THR A 179 16.98 -4.42 5.15
CA THR A 179 17.03 -5.17 6.39
C THR A 179 15.74 -5.04 7.21
N GLY A 180 15.61 -5.87 8.24
CA GLY A 180 14.73 -5.54 9.37
C GLY A 180 15.38 -4.41 10.17
N CYS A 181 14.57 -3.55 10.78
CA CYS A 181 15.10 -2.50 11.64
C CYS A 181 15.70 -3.11 12.92
N SER A 182 16.91 -2.67 13.23
CA SER A 182 17.65 -2.99 14.44
C SER A 182 17.24 -2.06 15.60
N THR A 183 17.64 -2.46 16.80
CA THR A 183 17.58 -1.58 17.98
C THR A 183 18.96 -1.10 18.40
N GLU A 184 20.01 -1.52 17.68
CA GLU A 184 21.39 -1.14 17.95
C GLU A 184 21.68 0.28 17.43
N GLU A 185 22.37 1.07 18.24
CA GLU A 185 22.69 2.46 17.92
C GLU A 185 23.67 2.54 16.73
N GLY A 186 23.33 3.34 15.72
CA GLY A 186 24.14 3.50 14.51
C GLY A 186 23.84 2.50 13.38
N GLN A 187 22.88 1.60 13.58
CA GLN A 187 22.27 0.82 12.51
C GLN A 187 20.95 1.47 12.06
N ASP A 188 20.58 1.23 10.81
CA ASP A 188 19.41 1.80 10.11
C ASP A 188 19.50 3.30 9.79
N TYR A 189 19.82 3.60 8.53
CA TYR A 189 19.87 4.97 8.04
C TYR A 189 18.48 5.50 7.65
N TYR A 190 17.59 4.61 7.22
CA TYR A 190 16.23 4.94 6.80
C TYR A 190 15.25 3.86 7.21
N ASN A 191 14.05 4.26 7.62
CA ASN A 191 12.93 3.37 7.87
C ASN A 191 11.80 3.60 6.85
N MET A 192 11.11 2.53 6.49
CA MET A 192 9.94 2.53 5.60
C MET A 192 8.70 2.00 6.29
#